data_AF-A0A956B031-F1
#
_entry.id   AF-A0A956B031-F1
#
_cell.length_a   1.000
_cell.length_b   1.000
_cell.length_c   1.000
_cell.angle_alpha   90.00
_cell.angle_beta   90.00
_cell.angle_gamma   90.00
#
_symmetry.space_group_name_H-M   'P 1'
#
loop_
_entity.id
_entity.type
_entity.pdbx_description
1 polymer ?
#
loop_
_entity_poly.entity_id
_entity_poly.type
_entity_poly.pdbx_seq_one_letter_code
_entity_poly.pdbx_strand_id
1 'polypeptide(L)'
;MRAIIAAALPLTLAACAADHSIPVDPPPADRVAVEQQAADRLGHYKKADDGKVQIPIERSMELVAAKGIEYPDKLTSPKEAAAAPSAAAGTPEGEAPAPFAVDAEKATAGKALFAAKTCSACHSIDGSKLVGPTLKGFWGRAVTLADGKSLWADQAYFTESVKNPTAQISGGFPPAMPQLPVSEAELEQLLHYVASL
;
A
#
# COMPACT_ATOMS: atom_id res chain seq x y z
N MET A 1 -22.28 -28.26 -97.18
CA MET A 1 -23.07 -29.38 -96.62
C MET A 1 -22.92 -29.34 -95.09
N ARG A 2 -24.06 -29.37 -94.38
CA ARG A 2 -24.26 -29.52 -92.91
C ARG A 2 -23.68 -28.38 -92.04
N ALA A 3 -24.42 -27.40 -91.54
CA ALA A 3 -25.62 -27.42 -90.67
C ALA A 3 -25.27 -28.10 -89.32
N ILE A 4 -25.35 -27.45 -88.15
CA ILE A 4 -26.58 -27.10 -87.41
C ILE A 4 -26.22 -26.44 -86.04
N ILE A 5 -26.92 -25.33 -85.72
CA ILE A 5 -27.58 -24.97 -84.43
C ILE A 5 -26.69 -24.90 -83.16
N ALA A 6 -26.34 -23.71 -82.65
CA ALA A 6 -27.11 -22.78 -81.81
C ALA A 6 -27.45 -23.29 -80.39
N ALA A 7 -26.82 -22.69 -79.38
CA ALA A 7 -27.42 -22.41 -78.07
C ALA A 7 -26.57 -21.35 -77.36
N ALA A 8 -27.11 -20.14 -77.28
CA ALA A 8 -26.68 -19.09 -76.38
C ALA A 8 -27.16 -19.41 -74.96
N LEU A 9 -26.40 -19.05 -73.93
CA LEU A 9 -26.87 -18.56 -72.62
C LEU A 9 -25.68 -17.86 -71.91
N PRO A 10 -25.92 -16.96 -70.93
CA PRO A 10 -25.35 -15.62 -71.00
C PRO A 10 -24.37 -15.29 -69.87
N LEU A 11 -23.58 -14.26 -70.16
CA LEU A 11 -23.02 -13.22 -69.28
C LEU A 11 -23.20 -13.42 -67.77
N THR A 12 -22.09 -13.70 -67.08
CA THR A 12 -21.88 -13.20 -65.72
C THR A 12 -20.57 -12.43 -65.68
N LEU A 13 -20.72 -11.13 -65.41
CA LEU A 13 -19.67 -10.18 -65.10
C LEU A 13 -19.20 -10.49 -63.66
N ALA A 14 -17.99 -11.00 -63.49
CA ALA A 14 -17.36 -11.09 -62.17
C ALA A 14 -16.03 -10.34 -62.22
N ALA A 15 -15.95 -9.30 -61.41
CA ALA A 15 -14.83 -8.42 -61.24
C ALA A 15 -13.55 -9.19 -60.87
N CYS A 16 -12.42 -8.78 -61.47
CA CYS A 16 -11.10 -9.11 -60.97
C CYS A 16 -10.89 -8.42 -59.61
N ALA A 17 -11.21 -9.11 -58.52
CA ALA A 17 -10.59 -8.85 -57.22
C ALA A 17 -9.39 -9.79 -57.11
N ALA A 18 -8.22 -9.32 -57.55
CA ALA A 18 -6.96 -9.99 -57.24
C ALA A 18 -6.64 -9.69 -55.77
N ASP A 19 -7.01 -10.64 -54.93
CA ASP A 19 -6.66 -10.76 -53.52
C ASP A 19 -5.13 -10.65 -53.36
N HIS A 20 -4.65 -9.58 -52.73
CA HIS A 20 -3.24 -9.35 -52.42
C HIS A 20 -2.82 -10.18 -51.19
N SER A 21 -3.04 -11.49 -51.24
CA SER A 21 -2.49 -12.39 -50.24
C SER A 21 -1.05 -12.73 -50.61
N ILE A 22 -0.12 -11.95 -50.07
CA ILE A 22 1.29 -12.33 -50.01
C ILE A 22 1.37 -13.53 -49.05
N PRO A 23 1.84 -14.71 -49.49
CA PRO A 23 2.08 -15.81 -48.58
C PRO A 23 3.14 -15.38 -47.56
N VAL A 24 2.75 -15.30 -46.29
CA VAL A 24 3.69 -15.04 -45.20
C VAL A 24 4.38 -16.38 -44.92
N ASP A 25 5.65 -16.50 -45.31
CA ASP A 25 6.47 -17.65 -44.93
C ASP A 25 6.44 -17.82 -43.41
N PRO A 26 6.30 -19.05 -42.89
CA PRO A 26 6.37 -19.27 -41.46
C PRO A 26 7.73 -18.77 -40.97
N PRO A 27 7.77 -18.05 -39.83
CA PRO A 27 9.02 -17.52 -39.31
C PRO A 27 10.01 -18.66 -39.11
N PRO A 28 11.30 -18.46 -39.45
CA PRO A 28 12.31 -19.48 -39.27
C PRO A 28 12.35 -19.93 -37.80
N ALA A 29 12.66 -21.21 -37.56
CA ALA A 29 12.52 -21.85 -36.24
C ALA A 29 13.35 -21.17 -35.13
N ASP A 30 14.38 -20.41 -35.51
CA ASP A 30 15.17 -19.57 -34.63
C ASP A 30 14.39 -18.36 -34.10
N ARG A 31 13.48 -17.77 -34.87
CA ARG A 31 12.60 -16.70 -34.40
C ARG A 31 11.55 -17.19 -33.41
N VAL A 32 10.98 -18.37 -33.65
CA VAL A 32 10.07 -18.98 -32.67
C VAL A 32 10.81 -19.29 -31.38
N ALA A 33 12.06 -19.77 -31.45
CA ALA A 33 12.89 -19.96 -30.26
C ALA A 33 13.22 -18.65 -29.53
N VAL A 34 13.52 -17.57 -30.26
CA VAL A 34 13.77 -16.24 -29.67
C VAL A 34 12.50 -15.64 -29.07
N GLU A 35 11.33 -15.89 -29.65
CA GLU A 35 10.04 -15.40 -29.17
C GLU A 35 9.52 -16.22 -27.99
N GLN A 36 9.75 -17.54 -27.97
CA GLN A 36 9.51 -18.40 -26.81
C GLN A 36 10.49 -18.08 -25.67
N GLN A 37 11.76 -17.83 -25.97
CA GLN A 37 12.75 -17.36 -25.00
C GLN A 37 12.45 -15.93 -24.52
N ALA A 38 11.83 -15.09 -25.35
CA ALA A 38 11.31 -13.79 -24.92
C ALA A 38 10.09 -13.97 -24.01
N ALA A 39 9.17 -14.88 -24.34
CA ALA A 39 7.98 -15.20 -23.53
C ALA A 39 8.34 -15.83 -22.17
N ASP A 40 9.32 -16.75 -22.12
CA ASP A 40 9.83 -17.34 -20.87
C ASP A 40 10.60 -16.32 -20.02
N ARG A 41 11.24 -15.32 -20.65
CA ARG A 41 11.83 -14.17 -19.94
C ARG A 41 10.80 -13.10 -19.53
N LEU A 42 9.56 -13.21 -20.01
CA LEU A 42 8.45 -12.30 -19.71
C LEU A 42 7.53 -12.82 -18.58
N GLY A 43 7.97 -13.85 -17.85
CA GLY A 43 7.15 -14.67 -16.96
C GLY A 43 6.30 -14.00 -15.87
N HIS A 44 6.35 -12.69 -15.59
CA HIS A 44 5.55 -12.10 -14.49
C HIS A 44 5.19 -10.61 -14.67
N TYR A 45 4.91 -10.18 -15.90
CA TYR A 45 4.53 -8.80 -16.14
C TYR A 45 3.00 -8.64 -16.19
N LYS A 46 2.39 -8.13 -15.11
CA LYS A 46 0.98 -7.74 -15.15
C LYS A 46 0.86 -6.37 -15.79
N LYS A 47 0.21 -6.29 -16.96
CA LYS A 47 -0.17 -5.00 -17.56
C LYS A 47 -1.25 -4.37 -16.67
N ALA A 48 -1.02 -3.13 -16.25
CA ALA A 48 -2.03 -2.29 -15.63
C ALA A 48 -2.75 -1.49 -16.72
N ASP A 49 -4.04 -1.24 -16.54
CA ASP A 49 -4.94 -0.66 -17.56
C ASP A 49 -4.60 0.80 -17.94
N ASP A 50 -3.61 1.40 -17.29
CA ASP A 50 -3.12 2.78 -17.48
C ASP A 50 -1.80 2.85 -18.28
N GLY A 51 -1.45 1.80 -19.03
CA GLY A 51 -0.23 1.76 -19.84
C GLY A 51 1.04 1.48 -19.04
N LYS A 52 0.91 1.10 -17.77
CA LYS A 52 2.02 0.68 -16.91
C LYS A 52 2.12 -0.83 -16.85
N VAL A 53 3.29 -1.33 -16.49
CA VAL A 53 3.54 -2.75 -16.30
C VAL A 53 4.12 -2.97 -14.90
N GLN A 54 3.52 -3.88 -14.15
CA GLN A 54 4.07 -4.34 -12.89
C GLN A 54 5.12 -5.40 -13.17
N ILE A 55 6.33 -5.13 -12.70
CA ILE A 55 7.49 -6.00 -12.80
C ILE A 55 7.76 -6.64 -11.42
N PRO A 56 8.25 -7.89 -11.33
CA PRO A 56 8.69 -8.47 -10.06
C PRO A 56 9.81 -7.67 -9.40
N ILE A 57 9.94 -7.80 -8.08
CA ILE A 57 10.90 -7.04 -7.28
C ILE A 57 12.33 -7.36 -7.73
N GLU A 58 12.64 -8.64 -7.93
CA GLU A 58 13.96 -9.12 -8.35
C GLU A 58 14.36 -8.49 -9.69
N ARG A 59 13.42 -8.42 -10.63
CA ARG A 59 13.65 -7.83 -11.95
C ARG A 59 13.77 -6.31 -11.91
N SER A 60 13.07 -5.66 -10.97
CA SER A 60 13.24 -4.22 -10.71
C SER A 60 14.67 -3.94 -10.27
N MET A 61 15.18 -4.75 -9.33
CA MET A 61 16.52 -4.58 -8.77
C MET A 61 17.60 -4.78 -9.83
N GLU A 62 17.44 -5.78 -10.71
CA GLU A 62 18.34 -5.98 -11.85
C GLU A 62 18.38 -4.78 -12.80
N LEU A 63 17.23 -4.18 -13.11
CA LEU A 63 17.15 -3.02 -14.01
C LEU A 63 17.75 -1.75 -13.39
N VAL A 64 17.62 -1.57 -12.07
CA VAL A 64 18.26 -0.48 -11.33
C VAL A 64 19.79 -0.65 -11.34
N ALA A 65 20.27 -1.85 -11.05
CA ALA A 65 21.71 -2.17 -11.08
C ALA A 65 22.31 -1.99 -12.49
N ALA A 66 21.61 -2.47 -13.54
CA ALA A 66 22.06 -2.35 -14.92
C ALA A 66 22.12 -0.90 -15.43
N LYS A 67 21.36 0.03 -14.82
CA LYS A 67 21.41 1.46 -15.14
C LYS A 67 22.51 2.22 -14.40
N GLY A 68 23.33 1.54 -13.59
CA GLY A 68 24.42 2.17 -12.85
C GLY A 68 23.93 3.21 -11.86
N ILE A 69 22.68 3.12 -11.42
CA ILE A 69 22.17 3.95 -10.33
C ILE A 69 22.76 3.36 -9.05
N GLU A 70 23.90 3.89 -8.61
CA GLU A 70 24.46 3.54 -7.32
C GLU A 70 23.41 3.82 -6.24
N TYR A 71 23.08 2.78 -5.49
CA TYR A 71 22.37 2.93 -4.23
C TYR A 71 23.35 3.62 -3.28
N PRO A 72 23.08 4.85 -2.80
CA PRO A 72 23.97 5.44 -1.83
C PRO A 72 24.01 4.50 -0.60
N ASP A 73 25.20 4.25 -0.06
CA ASP A 73 25.41 3.55 1.22
C ASP A 73 24.60 4.17 2.38
N LYS A 74 24.02 5.35 2.12
CA LYS A 74 22.94 5.93 2.91
C LYS A 74 21.78 6.30 1.98
N LEU A 75 20.97 5.31 1.62
CA LEU A 75 19.55 5.60 1.62
C LEU A 75 19.20 5.92 3.06
N THR A 76 19.14 7.20 3.40
CA THR A 76 18.15 7.62 4.40
C THR A 76 16.84 7.09 3.83
N SER A 77 16.35 6.01 4.40
CA SER A 77 15.00 5.55 4.10
C SER A 77 14.05 6.74 4.28
N PRO A 78 12.87 6.79 3.66
CA PRO A 78 11.85 7.79 4.01
C PRO A 78 11.60 7.87 5.54
N LYS A 79 12.02 6.84 6.28
CA LYS A 79 12.17 6.74 7.74
C LYS A 79 12.93 7.90 8.42
N GLU A 80 13.77 8.66 7.71
CA GLU A 80 14.55 9.76 8.33
C GLU A 80 14.29 11.16 7.75
N ALA A 81 13.48 11.29 6.69
CA ALA A 81 13.02 12.60 6.20
C ALA A 81 11.55 12.91 6.50
N ALA A 82 10.87 12.02 7.23
CA ALA A 82 9.55 12.30 7.82
C ALA A 82 9.61 12.32 9.36
N ALA A 83 10.62 12.98 9.91
CA ALA A 83 10.29 13.99 10.91
C ALA A 83 9.69 15.19 10.15
N ALA A 84 8.51 14.99 9.55
CA ALA A 84 7.73 16.10 9.03
C ALA A 84 6.88 16.60 10.20
N PRO A 85 6.93 17.90 10.51
CA PRO A 85 6.11 18.47 11.56
C PRO A 85 4.65 18.17 11.24
N SER A 86 3.86 17.89 12.28
CA SER A 86 2.41 17.99 12.21
C SER A 86 2.07 19.45 11.85
N ALA A 87 2.06 19.76 10.56
CA ALA A 87 1.64 21.04 10.01
C ALA A 87 0.26 20.78 9.40
N ALA A 88 -0.86 21.21 9.97
CA ALA A 88 -1.08 22.27 10.94
C ALA A 88 -1.75 21.73 12.21
N ALA A 89 -0.97 21.56 13.28
CA ALA A 89 -1.54 21.38 14.61
C ALA A 89 -1.86 22.75 15.20
N GLY A 90 -3.13 23.01 15.51
CA GLY A 90 -3.42 23.95 16.58
C GLY A 90 -2.70 23.46 17.83
N THR A 91 -2.09 24.35 18.61
CA THR A 91 -1.59 23.96 19.93
C THR A 91 -2.78 23.46 20.74
N PRO A 92 -2.73 22.26 21.35
CA PRO A 92 -3.79 21.83 22.26
C PRO A 92 -4.06 22.91 23.31
N GLU A 93 -5.31 23.17 23.61
CA GLU A 93 -5.66 24.13 24.66
C GLU A 93 -5.26 23.54 26.03
N GLY A 94 -4.55 24.33 26.83
CA GLY A 94 -4.10 23.94 28.17
C GLY A 94 -2.65 23.43 28.25
N GLU A 95 -2.17 23.31 29.49
CA GLU A 95 -0.83 22.80 29.80
C GLU A 95 -0.69 21.33 29.38
N ALA A 96 0.47 20.94 28.88
CA ALA A 96 0.77 19.54 28.60
C ALA A 96 0.65 18.70 29.89
N PRO A 97 0.24 17.42 29.80
CA PRO A 97 0.16 16.56 30.97
C PRO A 97 1.54 16.40 31.62
N ALA A 98 1.55 16.32 32.95
CA ALA A 98 2.75 15.98 33.68
C ALA A 98 3.34 14.65 33.18
N PRO A 99 4.66 14.41 33.34
CA PRO A 99 5.27 13.15 32.98
C PRO A 99 4.54 11.96 33.61
N PHE A 100 4.27 10.93 32.83
CA PHE A 100 3.64 9.72 33.33
C PHE A 100 4.64 8.87 34.10
N ALA A 101 4.30 8.48 35.33
CA ALA A 101 5.11 7.55 36.11
C ALA A 101 4.82 6.10 35.65
N VAL A 102 5.67 5.59 34.76
CA VAL A 102 5.55 4.22 34.24
C VAL A 102 5.92 3.19 35.32
N ASP A 103 4.93 2.39 35.72
CA ASP A 103 5.12 1.10 36.39
C ASP A 103 5.61 0.03 35.38
N ALA A 104 6.80 -0.53 35.64
CA ALA A 104 7.46 -1.47 34.74
C ALA A 104 6.76 -2.85 34.65
N GLU A 105 6.13 -3.31 35.74
CA GLU A 105 5.40 -4.58 35.75
C GLU A 105 4.13 -4.46 34.91
N LYS A 106 3.38 -3.37 35.10
CA LYS A 106 2.21 -3.06 34.29
C LYS A 106 2.56 -2.83 32.83
N ALA A 107 3.66 -2.14 32.53
CA ALA A 107 4.12 -1.98 31.15
C ALA A 107 4.49 -3.31 30.49
N THR A 108 5.09 -4.24 31.25
CA THR A 108 5.40 -5.59 30.74
C THR A 108 4.12 -6.39 30.45
N ALA A 109 3.15 -6.37 31.36
CA ALA A 109 1.83 -6.98 31.14
C ALA A 109 1.09 -6.33 29.95
N GLY A 110 1.13 -4.99 29.85
CA GLY A 110 0.56 -4.22 28.77
C GLY A 110 1.14 -4.56 27.41
N LYS A 111 2.46 -4.80 27.33
CA LYS A 111 3.11 -5.28 26.10
C LYS A 111 2.54 -6.62 25.63
N ALA A 112 2.33 -7.56 26.55
CA ALA A 112 1.73 -8.85 26.24
C ALA A 112 0.28 -8.70 25.78
N LEU A 113 -0.51 -7.85 26.45
CA LEU A 113 -1.88 -7.53 26.05
C LEU A 113 -1.96 -6.83 24.69
N PHE A 114 -1.04 -5.93 24.40
CA PHE A 114 -0.99 -5.21 23.12
C PHE A 114 -0.85 -6.17 21.93
N ALA A 115 -0.05 -7.24 22.11
CA ALA A 115 0.04 -8.31 21.13
C ALA A 115 -1.22 -9.20 21.13
N ALA A 116 -1.69 -9.62 22.31
CA ALA A 116 -2.84 -10.54 22.44
C ALA A 116 -4.17 -9.96 21.93
N LYS A 117 -4.36 -8.64 22.06
CA LYS A 117 -5.53 -7.91 21.56
C LYS A 117 -5.33 -7.41 20.12
N THR A 118 -4.25 -7.82 19.46
CA THR A 118 -3.96 -7.52 18.04
C THR A 118 -3.77 -6.02 17.76
N CYS A 119 -3.44 -5.22 18.76
CA CYS A 119 -3.22 -3.77 18.59
C CYS A 119 -2.04 -3.50 17.64
N SER A 120 -1.02 -4.36 17.68
CA SER A 120 0.18 -4.27 16.83
C SER A 120 -0.08 -4.45 15.34
N ALA A 121 -1.24 -4.99 14.94
CA ALA A 121 -1.59 -5.12 13.53
C ALA A 121 -1.91 -3.76 12.88
N CYS A 122 -2.39 -2.80 13.68
CA CYS A 122 -2.80 -1.48 13.19
C CYS A 122 -1.92 -0.36 13.72
N HIS A 123 -1.27 -0.52 14.87
CA HIS A 123 -0.46 0.52 15.51
C HIS A 123 1.01 0.13 15.58
N SER A 124 1.88 0.99 15.08
CA SER A 124 3.32 0.82 15.16
C SER A 124 3.89 1.42 16.45
N ILE A 125 5.03 0.92 16.87
CA ILE A 125 5.80 1.46 18.02
C ILE A 125 7.15 2.04 17.59
N ASP A 126 7.48 2.00 16.30
CA ASP A 126 8.77 2.43 15.76
C ASP A 126 8.68 3.72 14.93
N GLY A 127 7.46 4.25 14.75
CA GLY A 127 7.17 5.42 13.92
C GLY A 127 6.68 5.09 12.51
N SER A 128 6.68 3.82 12.08
CA SER A 128 6.17 3.44 10.76
C SER A 128 4.67 3.71 10.63
N LYS A 129 4.21 4.01 9.41
CA LYS A 129 2.78 4.21 9.13
C LYS A 129 2.10 2.86 8.91
N LEU A 130 1.03 2.60 9.66
CA LEU A 130 0.14 1.45 9.49
C LEU A 130 -1.30 1.93 9.26
N VAL A 131 -2.29 1.06 9.48
CA VAL A 131 -3.71 1.39 9.41
C VAL A 131 -4.08 2.47 10.42
N GLY A 132 -3.48 2.43 11.61
CA GLY A 132 -3.62 3.42 12.67
C GLY A 132 -2.34 4.24 12.90
N PRO A 133 -2.42 5.28 13.74
CA PRO A 133 -1.28 6.11 14.10
C PRO A 133 -0.21 5.34 14.88
N THR A 134 1.03 5.81 14.78
CA THR A 134 2.11 5.31 15.62
C THR A 134 1.92 5.70 17.08
N LEU A 135 2.24 4.79 17.99
CA LEU A 135 2.22 4.99 19.44
C LEU A 135 3.59 5.36 20.01
N LYS A 136 4.63 5.46 19.17
CA LYS A 136 5.94 5.96 19.58
C LYS A 136 5.83 7.39 20.09
N GLY A 137 6.39 7.67 21.26
CA GLY A 137 6.30 8.99 21.91
C GLY A 137 4.86 9.42 22.12
N PHE A 138 3.99 8.50 22.56
CA PHE A 138 2.57 8.80 22.75
C PHE A 138 2.35 9.86 23.83
N TRP A 139 2.93 9.68 25.02
CA TRP A 139 2.58 10.52 26.17
C TRP A 139 2.95 12.00 25.97
N GLY A 140 2.00 12.90 26.18
CA GLY A 140 2.22 14.35 26.10
C GLY A 140 2.43 14.89 24.69
N ARG A 141 2.28 14.05 23.66
CA ARG A 141 2.27 14.49 22.25
C ARG A 141 0.99 15.26 21.93
N ALA A 142 1.11 16.33 21.14
CA ALA A 142 -0.06 16.97 20.54
C ALA A 142 -0.66 16.06 19.45
N VAL A 143 -1.95 15.78 19.54
CA VAL A 143 -2.72 15.01 18.56
C VAL A 143 -3.76 15.91 17.94
N THR A 144 -3.73 16.03 16.61
CA THR A 144 -4.78 16.70 15.85
C THR A 144 -5.83 15.68 15.42
N LEU A 145 -7.09 15.94 15.71
CA LEU A 145 -8.23 15.10 15.37
C LEU A 145 -8.73 15.38 13.94
N ALA A 146 -9.56 14.49 13.42
CA ALA A 146 -10.19 14.63 12.11
C ALA A 146 -11.13 15.84 12.00
N ASP A 147 -11.65 16.35 13.13
CA ASP A 147 -12.47 17.56 13.20
C ASP A 147 -11.64 18.86 13.28
N GLY A 148 -10.30 18.75 13.26
CA GLY A 148 -9.37 19.86 13.32
C GLY A 148 -9.03 20.33 14.75
N LYS A 149 -9.67 19.79 15.78
CA LYS A 149 -9.28 20.07 17.17
C LYS A 149 -7.93 19.44 17.48
N SER A 150 -7.24 20.01 18.47
CA SER A 150 -5.98 19.46 18.96
C SER A 150 -6.06 19.21 20.45
N LEU A 151 -5.56 18.04 20.87
CA LEU A 151 -5.60 17.54 22.24
C LEU A 151 -4.24 17.01 22.64
N TRP A 152 -3.99 16.89 23.95
CA TRP A 152 -2.82 16.19 24.46
C TRP A 152 -3.09 14.67 24.47
N ALA A 153 -2.10 13.89 24.07
CA ALA A 153 -2.11 12.44 24.24
C ALA A 153 -1.84 12.09 25.71
N ASP A 154 -2.91 12.10 26.49
CA ASP A 154 -2.94 11.80 27.92
C ASP A 154 -3.77 10.54 28.20
N GLN A 155 -3.98 10.25 29.48
CA GLN A 155 -4.77 9.12 29.93
C GLN A 155 -6.25 9.21 29.51
N ALA A 156 -6.83 10.42 29.46
CA ALA A 156 -8.23 10.60 29.08
C ALA A 156 -8.41 10.33 27.59
N TYR A 157 -7.51 10.86 26.76
CA TYR A 157 -7.48 10.60 25.31
C TYR A 157 -7.29 9.10 25.03
N PHE A 158 -6.33 8.46 25.70
CA PHE A 158 -6.08 7.02 25.54
C PHE A 158 -7.31 6.18 25.92
N THR A 159 -7.89 6.46 27.09
CA THR A 159 -9.05 5.73 27.61
C THR A 159 -10.26 5.85 26.69
N GLU A 160 -10.55 7.07 26.23
CA GLU A 160 -11.65 7.31 25.30
C GLU A 160 -11.38 6.65 23.94
N SER A 161 -10.14 6.70 23.45
CA SER A 161 -9.79 6.07 22.16
C SER A 161 -9.92 4.55 22.19
N VAL A 162 -9.64 3.89 23.32
CA VAL A 162 -9.79 2.44 23.45
C VAL A 162 -11.25 2.06 23.72
N LYS A 163 -11.94 2.79 24.58
CA LYS A 163 -13.34 2.47 24.94
C LYS A 163 -14.33 2.89 23.86
N ASN A 164 -14.12 4.02 23.20
CA ASN A 164 -15.02 4.62 22.21
C ASN A 164 -14.21 5.10 20.97
N PRO A 165 -13.67 4.19 20.16
CA PRO A 165 -12.69 4.51 19.11
C PRO A 165 -13.18 5.46 18.02
N THR A 166 -14.49 5.61 17.83
CA THR A 166 -15.09 6.52 16.85
C THR A 166 -15.36 7.92 17.40
N ALA A 167 -15.19 8.15 18.70
CA ALA A 167 -15.45 9.44 19.33
C ALA A 167 -14.37 10.48 19.01
N GLN A 168 -13.10 10.06 18.95
CA GLN A 168 -11.95 10.95 18.75
C GLN A 168 -10.95 10.39 17.74
N ILE A 169 -11.27 10.56 16.46
CA ILE A 169 -10.49 10.02 15.35
C ILE A 169 -9.24 10.89 15.14
N SER A 170 -8.05 10.30 15.20
CA SER A 170 -6.80 10.98 14.83
C SER A 170 -6.83 11.44 13.37
N GLY A 171 -6.40 12.67 13.12
CA GLY A 171 -6.38 13.28 11.79
C GLY A 171 -5.58 12.46 10.78
N GLY A 172 -6.13 12.30 9.57
CA GLY A 172 -5.49 11.53 8.50
C GLY A 172 -5.63 10.00 8.60
N PHE A 173 -6.38 9.49 9.59
CA PHE A 173 -6.66 8.06 9.74
C PHE A 173 -8.16 7.77 9.58
N PRO A 174 -8.54 6.59 9.03
CA PRO A 174 -9.93 6.19 8.91
C PRO A 174 -10.52 5.81 10.28
N PRO A 175 -11.85 5.91 10.48
CA PRO A 175 -12.55 5.40 11.66
C PRO A 175 -12.65 3.86 11.66
N ALA A 176 -11.50 3.19 11.66
CA ALA A 176 -11.38 1.74 11.50
C ALA A 176 -10.92 1.02 12.78
N MET A 177 -10.62 1.75 13.86
CA MET A 177 -10.23 1.15 15.13
C MET A 177 -11.43 0.40 15.74
N PRO A 178 -11.35 -0.92 15.95
CA PRO A 178 -12.45 -1.70 16.47
C PRO A 178 -12.64 -1.44 17.97
N GLN A 179 -13.88 -1.54 18.43
CA GLN A 179 -14.17 -1.56 19.86
C GLN A 179 -13.87 -2.98 20.39
N LEU A 180 -12.86 -3.09 21.24
CA LEU A 180 -12.40 -4.36 21.79
C LEU A 180 -12.83 -4.50 23.26
N PRO A 181 -13.15 -5.71 23.74
CA PRO A 181 -13.38 -5.94 25.16
C PRO A 181 -12.04 -5.82 25.92
N VAL A 182 -11.93 -4.72 26.68
CA VAL A 182 -10.79 -4.40 27.54
C VAL A 182 -11.34 -4.03 28.92
N SER A 183 -10.94 -4.78 29.94
CA SER A 183 -11.25 -4.46 31.34
C SER A 183 -10.44 -3.27 31.83
N GLU A 184 -10.87 -2.63 32.93
CA GLU A 184 -10.13 -1.48 33.51
C GLU A 184 -8.67 -1.83 33.85
N ALA A 185 -8.42 -3.03 34.37
CA ALA A 185 -7.08 -3.49 34.69
C ALA A 185 -6.20 -3.69 33.44
N GLU A 186 -6.76 -4.27 32.38
CA GLU A 186 -6.06 -4.39 31.09
C GLU A 186 -5.79 -3.02 30.47
N LEU A 187 -6.73 -2.08 30.60
CA LEU A 187 -6.59 -0.72 30.08
C LEU A 187 -5.45 0.02 30.78
N GLU A 188 -5.36 -0.09 32.11
CA GLU A 188 -4.25 0.46 32.89
C GLU A 188 -2.91 -0.12 32.43
N GLN A 189 -2.82 -1.45 32.29
CA GLN A 189 -1.61 -2.12 31.81
C GLN A 189 -1.21 -1.64 30.40
N LEU A 190 -2.17 -1.55 29.47
CA LEU A 190 -1.95 -1.04 28.12
C LEU A 190 -1.48 0.42 28.14
N LEU A 191 -2.06 1.26 28.99
CA LEU A 191 -1.64 2.66 29.15
C LEU A 191 -0.19 2.74 29.61
N HIS A 192 0.19 1.97 30.63
CA HIS A 192 1.57 1.91 31.12
C HIS A 192 2.56 1.49 30.04
N TYR A 193 2.17 0.53 29.19
CA TYR A 193 3.00 0.15 28.06
C TYR A 193 3.12 1.28 27.03
N VAL A 194 2.00 1.85 26.59
CA VAL A 194 2.00 2.89 25.54
C VAL A 194 2.70 4.17 26.00
N ALA A 195 2.56 4.55 27.26
CA ALA A 195 3.27 5.69 27.83
C ALA A 195 4.80 5.48 27.92
N SER A 196 5.28 4.24 27.84
CA SER A 196 6.71 3.91 27.86
C SER A 196 7.39 3.95 26.49
N LEU A 197 6.63 4.17 25.40
CA LEU A 197 7.08 4.10 24.00
C LEU A 197 7.55 5.44 23.42
#